data_AF-A0A9D1IJF0-F1
#
_entry.id   AF-A0A9D1IJF0-F1
#
_cell.length_a   1.000
_cell.length_b   1.000
_cell.length_c   1.000
_cell.angle_alpha   90.00
_cell.angle_beta   90.00
_cell.angle_gamma   90.00
#
_symmetry.space_group_name_H-M   'P 1'
#
loop_
_entity.id
_entity.type
_entity.pdbx_description
1 polymer ?
#
loop_
_entity_poly.entity_id
_entity_poly.type
_entity_poly.pdbx_seq_one_letter_code
_entity_poly.pdbx_strand_id
1 'polypeptide(L)'
;MAVLYLVVAGAMSRRQWSNTFCTACLLRNGMPQEREVLGHIYASETRYLYRRLLKMSGLVAVLTFAPVAIGFYKTPDSILAKIVSIYVPLALMVADILYMRFRYSLVGTLREKEAEEKFPFEGKFKLIRILVIKDEKVYFVENEGIKDTPFAFTEPFDDEVSHRTAQRYMADMLGESPDNDTLRFCYGTIDPINRRSIEHYLYFAGDKSEIRQYEEKTGKRGLWLSKPELEQNFSHGFSRLVCSEFHRIYTVMQTSKLYFPNGKKKILIKGYKPSFSLSELKHAEVDFSDNRWMLLSRFNKDVSFYTLKKAWHRYIEGLN
;
A
#
# COMPACT_ATOMS: atom_id res chain seq x y z
N MET A 1 22.23 25.50 1.03
CA MET A 1 20.95 24.77 0.95
C MET A 1 20.79 23.97 -0.35
N ALA A 2 20.87 24.57 -1.54
CA ALA A 2 20.66 23.86 -2.82
C ALA A 2 21.68 22.72 -3.09
N VAL A 3 22.97 22.92 -2.78
CA VAL A 3 24.00 21.88 -2.97
C VAL A 3 23.78 20.68 -2.05
N LEU A 4 23.45 20.93 -0.78
CA LEU A 4 23.17 19.89 0.21
C LEU A 4 21.93 19.09 -0.18
N TYR A 5 20.90 19.78 -0.71
CA TYR A 5 19.72 19.14 -1.29
C TYR A 5 20.08 18.28 -2.53
N LEU A 6 20.90 18.77 -3.46
CA LEU A 6 21.30 18.00 -4.65
C LEU A 6 22.12 16.76 -4.31
N VAL A 7 22.99 16.83 -3.30
CA VAL A 7 23.77 15.68 -2.80
C VAL A 7 22.85 14.64 -2.17
N VAL A 8 21.94 15.07 -1.29
CA VAL A 8 20.92 14.19 -0.70
C VAL A 8 20.04 13.60 -1.81
N ALA A 9 19.64 14.42 -2.78
CA ALA A 9 18.72 14.02 -3.82
C ALA A 9 19.35 13.04 -4.82
N GLY A 10 20.65 13.18 -5.11
CA GLY A 10 21.45 12.25 -5.90
C GLY A 10 21.75 10.94 -5.16
N ALA A 11 22.02 10.98 -3.85
CA ALA A 11 22.18 9.78 -3.04
C ALA A 11 20.87 8.97 -2.98
N MET A 12 19.73 9.65 -2.87
CA MET A 12 18.39 9.06 -2.91
C MET A 12 18.03 8.52 -4.29
N SER A 13 18.51 9.12 -5.38
CA SER A 13 18.22 8.65 -6.73
C SER A 13 18.83 7.27 -7.01
N ARG A 14 20.02 7.00 -6.46
CA ARG A 14 20.68 5.70 -6.50
C ARG A 14 19.96 4.60 -5.71
N ARG A 15 19.12 4.94 -4.74
CA ARG A 15 18.34 3.97 -3.93
C ARG A 15 16.95 3.65 -4.50
N GLN A 16 16.74 3.91 -5.80
CA GLN A 16 15.45 3.73 -6.47
C GLN A 16 14.27 4.40 -5.73
N TRP A 17 14.55 5.43 -4.94
CA TRP A 17 13.53 6.30 -4.34
C TRP A 17 12.60 5.54 -3.38
N SER A 18 13.10 4.43 -2.84
CA SER A 18 12.53 3.69 -1.72
C SER A 18 12.69 4.51 -0.42
N ASN A 19 11.95 5.61 -0.31
CA ASN A 19 12.05 6.53 0.81
C ASN A 19 11.40 5.95 2.07
N THR A 20 11.91 6.33 3.25
CA THR A 20 11.27 6.01 4.53
C THR A 20 9.86 6.59 4.63
N PHE A 21 9.58 7.77 4.05
CA PHE A 21 8.22 8.32 3.92
C PHE A 21 7.28 7.46 3.08
N CYS A 22 7.78 6.87 1.99
CA CYS A 22 7.00 5.93 1.19
C CYS A 22 6.75 4.64 1.99
N THR A 23 7.73 4.19 2.78
CA THR A 23 7.51 3.07 3.70
C THR A 23 6.55 3.43 4.82
N ALA A 24 6.60 4.61 5.42
CA ALA A 24 5.69 5.05 6.47
C ALA A 24 4.25 5.17 5.94
N CYS A 25 4.08 5.75 4.75
CA CYS A 25 2.82 5.78 4.05
C CYS A 25 2.31 4.37 3.80
N LEU A 26 3.12 3.50 3.19
CA LEU A 26 2.79 2.10 2.90
C LEU A 26 2.48 1.28 4.16
N LEU A 27 3.14 1.57 5.27
CA LEU A 27 2.90 0.94 6.55
C LEU A 27 1.60 1.45 7.21
N ARG A 28 1.28 2.75 7.08
CA ARG A 28 0.10 3.36 7.73
C ARG A 28 -1.21 3.12 6.99
N ASN A 29 -1.19 3.06 5.65
CA ASN A 29 -2.43 2.89 4.89
C ASN A 29 -2.40 1.64 3.97
N GLY A 30 -1.47 0.72 4.17
CA GLY A 30 -1.37 -0.52 3.37
C GLY A 30 -0.63 -0.39 2.04
N MET A 31 -0.53 -1.49 1.30
CA MET A 31 0.14 -1.53 0.01
C MET A 31 -0.61 -0.68 -1.03
N PRO A 32 0.09 -0.11 -2.04
CA PRO A 32 -0.56 0.62 -3.12
C PRO A 32 -1.74 -0.11 -3.79
N GLN A 33 -1.64 -1.43 -3.87
CA GLN A 33 -2.63 -2.33 -4.43
C GLN A 33 -3.92 -2.37 -3.59
N GLU A 34 -3.78 -2.37 -2.25
CA GLU A 34 -4.90 -2.37 -1.28
C GLU A 34 -5.63 -1.02 -1.21
N ARG A 35 -5.07 0.01 -1.85
CA ARG A 35 -5.72 1.32 -2.04
C ARG A 35 -6.20 1.51 -3.47
N GLU A 36 -6.20 0.43 -4.26
CA GLU A 36 -6.52 0.39 -5.68
C GLU A 36 -5.89 1.57 -6.44
N VAL A 37 -6.76 2.44 -6.95
CA VAL A 37 -6.44 3.62 -7.76
C VAL A 37 -5.48 4.54 -6.99
N LEU A 38 -5.72 4.81 -5.71
CA LEU A 38 -4.96 5.77 -4.90
C LEU A 38 -3.51 5.35 -4.69
N GLY A 39 -3.27 4.09 -4.41
CA GLY A 39 -1.93 3.64 -4.14
C GLY A 39 -1.03 3.68 -5.37
N HIS A 40 -1.57 3.29 -6.53
CA HIS A 40 -0.85 3.41 -7.80
C HIS A 40 -0.61 4.88 -8.19
N ILE A 41 -1.54 5.79 -7.84
CA ILE A 41 -1.37 7.23 -8.02
C ILE A 41 -0.28 7.75 -7.10
N TYR A 42 -0.39 7.59 -5.77
CA TYR A 42 0.60 8.16 -4.86
C TYR A 42 2.00 7.62 -5.15
N ALA A 43 2.14 6.35 -5.56
CA ALA A 43 3.44 5.77 -5.92
C ALA A 43 4.01 6.30 -7.24
N SER A 44 3.18 6.57 -8.25
CA SER A 44 3.61 7.18 -9.52
C SER A 44 3.84 8.69 -9.36
N GLU A 45 2.97 9.35 -8.63
CA GLU A 45 2.97 10.79 -8.36
C GLU A 45 4.13 11.18 -7.46
N THR A 46 4.48 10.40 -6.44
CA THR A 46 5.67 10.66 -5.61
C THR A 46 6.94 10.61 -6.46
N ARG A 47 7.03 9.65 -7.40
CA ARG A 47 8.16 9.57 -8.34
C ARG A 47 8.18 10.76 -9.29
N TYR A 48 7.02 11.19 -9.80
CA TYR A 48 6.91 12.38 -10.65
C TYR A 48 7.33 13.64 -9.89
N LEU A 49 6.74 13.88 -8.72
CA LEU A 49 6.97 15.02 -7.85
C LEU A 49 8.46 15.22 -7.59
N TYR A 50 9.12 14.16 -7.18
CA TYR A 50 10.53 14.26 -6.84
C TYR A 50 11.40 14.41 -8.10
N ARG A 51 11.11 13.73 -9.22
CA ARG A 51 11.87 13.93 -10.48
C ARG A 51 11.77 15.36 -10.95
N ARG A 52 10.60 15.97 -10.80
CA ARG A 52 10.39 17.37 -11.10
C ARG A 52 11.14 18.28 -10.11
N LEU A 53 11.02 18.04 -8.80
CA LEU A 53 11.73 18.78 -7.76
C LEU A 53 13.26 18.78 -8.01
N LEU A 54 13.82 17.61 -8.38
CA LEU A 54 15.23 17.45 -8.73
C LEU A 54 15.60 18.25 -9.98
N LYS A 55 14.79 18.20 -11.04
CA LYS A 55 15.00 19.01 -12.26
C LYS A 55 14.94 20.50 -11.97
N MET A 56 13.94 20.96 -11.23
CA MET A 56 13.74 22.38 -10.90
C MET A 56 14.85 22.90 -9.97
N SER A 57 15.21 22.15 -8.93
CA SER A 57 16.34 22.51 -8.06
C SER A 57 17.66 22.55 -8.82
N GLY A 58 17.88 21.60 -9.76
CA GLY A 58 19.06 21.59 -10.63
C GLY A 58 19.09 22.80 -11.56
N LEU A 59 17.96 23.14 -12.18
CA LEU A 59 17.83 24.32 -13.03
C LEU A 59 18.13 25.61 -12.26
N VAL A 60 17.53 25.78 -11.07
CA VAL A 60 17.79 26.93 -10.19
C VAL A 60 19.26 26.98 -9.78
N ALA A 61 19.88 25.85 -9.46
CA ALA A 61 21.31 25.79 -9.13
C ALA A 61 22.18 26.21 -10.33
N VAL A 62 21.89 25.72 -11.54
CA VAL A 62 22.66 26.11 -12.74
C VAL A 62 22.50 27.61 -13.01
N LEU A 63 21.27 28.14 -12.98
CA LEU A 63 21.01 29.56 -13.24
C LEU A 63 21.64 30.49 -12.19
N THR A 64 21.80 30.03 -10.94
CA THR A 64 22.41 30.82 -9.88
C THR A 64 23.94 30.71 -9.89
N PHE A 65 24.50 29.51 -10.04
CA PHE A 65 25.95 29.28 -9.93
C PHE A 65 26.72 29.44 -11.24
N ALA A 66 26.16 29.08 -12.40
CA ALA A 66 26.90 29.15 -13.66
C ALA A 66 27.33 30.58 -14.05
N PRO A 67 26.48 31.62 -13.91
CA PRO A 67 26.91 32.99 -14.19
C PRO A 67 28.03 33.47 -13.27
N VAL A 68 28.04 33.02 -12.01
CA VAL A 68 29.11 33.33 -11.04
C VAL A 68 30.40 32.62 -11.43
N ALA A 69 30.33 31.32 -11.78
CA ALA A 69 31.49 30.52 -12.13
C ALA A 69 32.20 31.00 -13.41
N ILE A 70 31.44 31.51 -14.39
CA ILE A 70 31.98 32.03 -15.66
C ILE A 70 32.47 33.49 -15.52
N GLY A 71 32.28 34.12 -14.35
CA GLY A 71 32.66 35.51 -14.12
C GLY A 71 31.82 36.50 -14.94
N PHE A 72 30.57 36.13 -15.24
CA PHE A 72 29.68 36.94 -16.09
C PHE A 72 29.37 38.32 -15.48
N TYR A 73 29.44 38.45 -14.15
CA TYR A 73 29.30 39.73 -13.45
C TYR A 73 30.64 40.21 -12.89
N LYS A 74 31.05 41.43 -13.28
CA LYS A 74 32.26 42.09 -12.74
C LYS A 74 32.11 42.54 -11.28
N THR A 75 30.89 42.85 -10.84
CA THR A 75 30.58 43.28 -9.47
C THR A 75 29.31 42.60 -8.97
N PRO A 76 29.32 42.03 -7.75
CA PRO A 76 28.17 41.31 -7.19
C PRO A 76 26.94 42.20 -6.96
N ASP A 77 27.11 43.51 -6.89
CA ASP A 77 26.02 44.47 -6.68
C ASP A 77 25.33 44.98 -7.95
N SER A 78 25.75 44.51 -9.12
CA SER A 78 25.12 44.91 -10.37
C SER A 78 23.62 44.53 -10.39
N ILE A 79 22.78 45.42 -10.94
CA ILE A 79 21.34 45.17 -11.08
C ILE A 79 21.10 43.87 -11.86
N LEU A 80 21.94 43.61 -12.88
CA LEU A 80 21.88 42.41 -13.71
C LEU A 80 22.18 41.13 -12.90
N ALA A 81 23.13 41.19 -11.95
CA ALA A 81 23.39 40.08 -11.02
C ALA A 81 22.19 39.81 -10.10
N LYS A 82 21.55 40.87 -9.56
CA LYS A 82 20.36 40.74 -8.72
C LYS A 82 19.18 40.13 -9.49
N ILE A 83 18.95 40.57 -10.73
CA ILE A 83 17.90 40.02 -11.62
C ILE A 83 18.09 38.53 -11.84
N VAL A 84 19.29 38.11 -12.25
CA VAL A 84 19.53 36.71 -12.65
C VAL A 84 19.66 35.78 -11.44
N SER A 85 20.29 36.22 -10.35
CA SER A 85 20.54 35.35 -9.19
C SER A 85 19.37 35.29 -8.19
N ILE A 86 18.46 36.27 -8.19
CA ILE A 86 17.35 36.33 -7.21
C ILE A 86 16.01 36.26 -7.93
N TYR A 87 15.71 37.23 -8.81
CA TYR A 87 14.37 37.38 -9.38
C TYR A 87 14.01 36.26 -10.37
N VAL A 88 14.95 35.81 -11.20
CA VAL A 88 14.72 34.69 -12.13
C VAL A 88 14.41 33.37 -11.40
N PRO A 89 15.21 32.91 -10.42
CA PRO A 89 14.88 31.75 -9.59
C PRO A 89 13.54 31.89 -8.86
N LEU A 90 13.25 33.07 -8.31
CA LEU A 90 11.99 33.33 -7.62
C LEU A 90 10.79 33.19 -8.56
N ALA A 91 10.87 33.78 -9.75
CA ALA A 91 9.84 33.67 -10.77
C ALA A 91 9.62 32.21 -11.21
N LEU A 92 10.70 31.44 -11.39
CA LEU A 92 10.61 30.01 -11.71
C LEU A 92 9.96 29.19 -10.59
N MET A 93 10.26 29.50 -9.32
CA MET A 93 9.61 28.84 -8.18
C MET A 93 8.11 29.14 -8.13
N VAL A 94 7.72 30.41 -8.31
CA VAL A 94 6.31 30.80 -8.33
C VAL A 94 5.57 30.14 -9.49
N ALA A 95 6.16 30.14 -10.69
CA ALA A 95 5.60 29.48 -11.86
C ALA A 95 5.43 27.96 -11.64
N ASP A 96 6.40 27.31 -11.01
CA ASP A 96 6.33 25.88 -10.68
C ASP A 96 5.18 25.57 -9.71
N ILE A 97 4.99 26.39 -8.66
CA ILE A 97 3.88 26.25 -7.70
C ILE A 97 2.54 26.41 -8.41
N LEU A 98 2.38 27.44 -9.25
CA LEU A 98 1.16 27.69 -9.99
C LEU A 98 0.84 26.56 -10.97
N TYR A 99 1.84 26.10 -11.73
CA TYR A 99 1.69 24.95 -12.60
C TYR A 99 1.25 23.71 -11.81
N MET A 100 1.77 23.53 -10.60
CA MET A 100 1.41 22.38 -9.77
C MET A 100 -0.04 22.44 -9.29
N ARG A 101 -0.47 23.61 -8.83
CA ARG A 101 -1.85 23.85 -8.43
C ARG A 101 -2.81 23.61 -9.58
N PHE A 102 -2.50 24.13 -10.77
CA PHE A 102 -3.31 23.92 -11.97
C PHE A 102 -3.39 22.43 -12.35
N ARG A 103 -2.25 21.73 -12.38
CA ARG A 103 -2.20 20.30 -12.69
C ARG A 103 -3.04 19.49 -11.72
N TYR A 104 -2.92 19.73 -10.41
CA TYR A 104 -3.72 18.97 -9.43
C TYR A 104 -5.21 19.28 -9.52
N SER A 105 -5.59 20.53 -9.82
CA SER A 105 -6.98 20.87 -10.07
C SER A 105 -7.53 20.12 -11.29
N LEU A 106 -6.78 20.10 -12.40
CA LEU A 106 -7.18 19.43 -13.64
C LEU A 106 -7.24 17.91 -13.47
N VAL A 107 -6.26 17.32 -12.79
CA VAL A 107 -6.23 15.88 -12.49
C VAL A 107 -7.38 15.53 -11.54
N GLY A 108 -7.74 16.40 -10.59
CA GLY A 108 -8.90 16.16 -9.72
C GLY A 108 -10.21 16.06 -10.51
N THR A 109 -10.49 17.05 -11.36
CA THR A 109 -11.76 17.12 -12.09
C THR A 109 -11.92 16.03 -13.14
N LEU A 110 -10.85 15.65 -13.85
CA LEU A 110 -10.90 14.54 -14.80
C LEU A 110 -11.19 13.22 -14.10
N ARG A 111 -10.78 13.07 -12.84
CA ARG A 111 -10.90 11.82 -12.10
C ARG A 111 -12.22 11.64 -11.38
N GLU A 112 -12.83 12.72 -10.92
CA GLU A 112 -14.22 12.67 -10.46
C GLU A 112 -15.10 12.11 -11.58
N LYS A 113 -14.92 12.62 -12.80
CA LYS A 113 -15.62 12.10 -13.99
C LYS A 113 -15.29 10.63 -14.29
N GLU A 114 -14.00 10.25 -14.34
CA GLU A 114 -13.65 8.83 -14.54
C GLU A 114 -14.19 7.93 -13.42
N ALA A 115 -14.27 8.44 -12.19
CA ALA A 115 -14.74 7.66 -11.07
C ALA A 115 -16.25 7.43 -11.11
N GLU A 116 -17.01 8.46 -11.49
CA GLU A 116 -18.45 8.37 -11.77
C GLU A 116 -18.75 7.39 -12.90
N GLU A 117 -17.90 7.35 -13.94
CA GLU A 117 -18.10 6.47 -15.11
C GLU A 117 -17.69 5.01 -14.87
N LYS A 118 -16.59 4.76 -14.14
CA LYS A 118 -15.99 3.42 -14.04
C LYS A 118 -16.33 2.67 -12.76
N PHE A 119 -16.62 3.36 -11.65
CA PHE A 119 -16.83 2.72 -10.35
C PHE A 119 -18.29 2.73 -9.95
N PRO A 120 -18.77 1.67 -9.26
CA PRO A 120 -20.11 1.66 -8.72
C PRO A 120 -20.27 2.75 -7.65
N PHE A 121 -21.52 3.15 -7.41
CA PHE A 121 -21.89 4.12 -6.37
C PHE A 121 -21.17 5.48 -6.50
N GLU A 122 -21.01 5.99 -7.73
CA GLU A 122 -20.31 7.26 -8.01
C GLU A 122 -18.86 7.26 -7.45
N GLY A 123 -18.25 6.08 -7.37
CA GLY A 123 -16.93 5.91 -6.77
C GLY A 123 -16.88 5.98 -5.25
N LYS A 124 -18.02 5.91 -4.54
CA LYS A 124 -18.11 5.81 -3.07
C LYS A 124 -18.59 4.42 -2.66
N PHE A 125 -17.67 3.48 -2.60
CA PHE A 125 -18.00 2.08 -2.41
C PHE A 125 -17.11 1.42 -1.38
N LYS A 126 -17.63 0.32 -0.85
CA LYS A 126 -16.88 -0.65 -0.08
C LYS A 126 -16.75 -1.93 -0.90
N LEU A 127 -15.53 -2.43 -1.05
CA LEU A 127 -15.22 -3.70 -1.69
C LEU A 127 -14.99 -4.75 -0.60
N ILE A 128 -15.87 -5.75 -0.54
CA ILE A 128 -15.72 -6.88 0.37
C ILE A 128 -15.11 -8.04 -0.40
N ARG A 129 -14.06 -8.64 0.14
CA ARG A 129 -13.35 -9.79 -0.45
C ARG A 129 -13.21 -10.90 0.60
N ILE A 130 -13.51 -12.13 0.21
CA ILE A 130 -13.59 -13.27 1.14
C ILE A 130 -12.65 -14.38 0.66
N LEU A 131 -11.53 -14.56 1.36
CA LEU A 131 -10.58 -15.63 1.09
C LEU A 131 -11.10 -16.94 1.67
N VAL A 132 -11.27 -17.94 0.82
CA VAL A 132 -11.74 -19.27 1.22
C VAL A 132 -10.54 -20.17 1.48
N ILE A 133 -10.45 -20.67 2.71
CA ILE A 133 -9.37 -21.51 3.21
C ILE A 133 -9.97 -22.85 3.62
N LYS A 134 -9.32 -23.94 3.23
CA LYS A 134 -9.57 -25.28 3.76
C LYS A 134 -8.25 -25.98 4.01
N ASP A 135 -8.04 -26.41 5.25
CA ASP A 135 -6.79 -27.00 5.72
C ASP A 135 -5.60 -26.09 5.34
N GLU A 136 -4.68 -26.59 4.51
CA GLU A 136 -3.51 -25.86 4.00
C GLU A 136 -3.67 -25.39 2.54
N LYS A 137 -4.91 -25.23 2.07
CA LYS A 137 -5.21 -24.79 0.70
C LYS A 137 -6.14 -23.59 0.68
N VAL A 138 -5.94 -22.72 -0.29
CA VAL A 138 -6.78 -21.55 -0.55
C VAL A 138 -7.42 -21.69 -1.93
N TYR A 139 -8.69 -21.32 -2.04
CA TYR A 139 -9.47 -21.44 -3.27
C TYR A 139 -9.41 -20.16 -4.11
N PHE A 140 -9.11 -20.31 -5.40
CA PHE A 140 -9.03 -19.22 -6.38
C PHE A 140 -9.81 -19.54 -7.65
N VAL A 141 -10.24 -18.51 -8.36
CA VAL A 141 -10.74 -18.65 -9.74
C VAL A 141 -9.81 -17.90 -10.67
N GLU A 142 -9.50 -18.53 -11.81
CA GLU A 142 -8.66 -17.95 -12.85
C GLU A 142 -9.54 -17.31 -13.92
N ASN A 143 -9.33 -16.01 -14.17
CA ASN A 143 -9.92 -15.30 -15.28
C ASN A 143 -8.77 -14.74 -16.14
N GLU A 144 -8.72 -15.08 -17.42
CA GLU A 144 -7.71 -14.57 -18.38
C GLU A 144 -6.24 -14.78 -17.92
N GLY A 145 -5.97 -15.90 -17.25
CA GLY A 145 -4.63 -16.23 -16.73
C GLY A 145 -4.25 -15.52 -15.42
N ILE A 146 -5.17 -14.74 -14.84
CA ILE A 146 -4.99 -14.09 -13.54
C ILE A 146 -5.87 -14.80 -12.52
N LYS A 147 -5.26 -15.33 -11.45
CA LYS A 147 -5.96 -15.96 -10.33
C LYS A 147 -6.39 -14.90 -9.32
N ASP A 148 -7.67 -14.85 -8.99
CA ASP A 148 -8.21 -13.94 -7.98
C ASP A 148 -9.21 -14.65 -7.06
N THR A 149 -9.50 -14.01 -5.93
CA THR A 149 -10.49 -14.47 -4.96
C THR A 149 -11.89 -14.42 -5.60
N PRO A 150 -12.62 -15.54 -5.67
CA PRO A 150 -13.91 -15.59 -6.37
C PRO A 150 -15.03 -14.86 -5.63
N PHE A 151 -14.94 -14.80 -4.30
CA PHE A 151 -15.95 -14.19 -3.45
C PHE A 151 -15.60 -12.73 -3.22
N ALA A 152 -16.11 -11.86 -4.10
CA ALA A 152 -15.95 -10.41 -3.99
C ALA A 152 -17.25 -9.70 -4.43
N PHE A 153 -17.64 -8.68 -3.68
CA PHE A 153 -18.79 -7.84 -4.03
C PHE A 153 -18.59 -6.40 -3.55
N THR A 154 -19.36 -5.48 -4.12
CA THR A 154 -19.33 -4.07 -3.74
C THR A 154 -20.65 -3.63 -3.13
N GLU A 155 -20.57 -2.73 -2.17
CA GLU A 155 -21.74 -2.09 -1.54
C GLU A 155 -21.48 -0.58 -1.36
N PRO A 156 -22.51 0.22 -1.05
CA PRO A 156 -22.34 1.63 -0.72
C PRO A 156 -21.36 1.81 0.45
N PHE A 157 -20.56 2.87 0.42
CA PHE A 157 -19.64 3.15 1.51
C PHE A 157 -20.36 3.40 2.84
N ASP A 158 -19.92 2.70 3.87
CA ASP A 158 -20.31 2.86 5.28
C ASP A 158 -19.07 2.70 6.17
N ASP A 159 -19.04 3.42 7.29
CA ASP A 159 -17.95 3.39 8.27
C ASP A 159 -17.99 2.13 9.14
N GLU A 160 -19.16 1.47 9.27
CA GLU A 160 -19.31 0.22 10.02
C GLU A 160 -18.80 -1.00 9.25
N VAL A 161 -18.26 -2.01 9.94
CA VAL A 161 -17.76 -3.24 9.32
C VAL A 161 -18.92 -4.10 8.78
N SER A 162 -18.83 -4.52 7.52
CA SER A 162 -19.95 -5.15 6.79
C SER A 162 -20.10 -6.65 7.04
N HIS A 163 -19.90 -7.08 8.29
CA HIS A 163 -19.84 -8.49 8.63
C HIS A 163 -21.14 -9.24 8.32
N ARG A 164 -22.30 -8.66 8.66
CA ARG A 164 -23.62 -9.23 8.35
C ARG A 164 -23.87 -9.33 6.85
N THR A 165 -23.43 -8.33 6.08
CA THR A 165 -23.57 -8.38 4.62
C THR A 165 -22.68 -9.46 4.02
N ALA A 166 -21.45 -9.61 4.52
CA ALA A 166 -20.55 -10.68 4.11
C ALA A 166 -21.11 -12.07 4.43
N GLN A 167 -21.71 -12.26 5.61
CA GLN A 167 -22.40 -13.50 5.97
C GLN A 167 -23.56 -13.82 5.04
N ARG A 168 -24.43 -12.84 4.79
CA ARG A 168 -25.58 -13.01 3.88
C ARG A 168 -25.12 -13.34 2.46
N TYR A 169 -24.12 -12.63 1.95
CA TYR A 169 -23.54 -12.90 0.64
C TYR A 169 -23.00 -14.33 0.54
N MET A 170 -22.26 -14.79 1.56
CA MET A 170 -21.76 -16.17 1.58
C MET A 170 -22.89 -17.19 1.66
N ALA A 171 -23.93 -16.93 2.47
CA ALA A 171 -25.12 -17.77 2.54
C ALA A 171 -25.80 -17.91 1.18
N ASP A 172 -25.95 -16.81 0.45
CA ASP A 172 -26.56 -16.81 -0.88
C ASP A 172 -25.72 -17.56 -1.92
N MET A 173 -24.40 -17.57 -1.76
CA MET A 173 -23.47 -18.22 -2.70
C MET A 173 -23.24 -19.71 -2.40
N LEU A 174 -23.25 -20.08 -1.11
CA LEU A 174 -23.01 -21.45 -0.65
C LEU A 174 -24.30 -22.22 -0.33
N GLY A 175 -25.47 -21.56 -0.32
CA GLY A 175 -26.75 -22.18 0.01
C GLY A 175 -27.01 -22.37 1.50
N GLU A 176 -25.97 -22.30 2.33
CA GLU A 176 -26.04 -22.43 3.78
C GLU A 176 -25.38 -21.23 4.46
N SER A 177 -25.98 -20.76 5.55
CA SER A 177 -25.43 -19.62 6.30
C SER A 177 -24.17 -20.04 7.05
N PRO A 178 -23.02 -19.39 6.81
CA PRO A 178 -21.81 -19.69 7.54
C PRO A 178 -21.93 -19.24 9.00
N ASP A 179 -21.47 -20.07 9.93
CA ASP A 179 -21.38 -19.72 11.36
C ASP A 179 -20.33 -18.61 11.59
N ASN A 180 -20.47 -17.88 12.70
CA ASN A 180 -19.50 -16.84 13.12
C ASN A 180 -18.06 -17.36 13.24
N ASP A 181 -17.87 -18.64 13.55
CA ASP A 181 -16.54 -19.26 13.67
C ASP A 181 -15.94 -19.66 12.32
N THR A 182 -16.76 -19.70 11.26
CA THR A 182 -16.33 -20.05 9.90
C THR A 182 -16.02 -18.83 9.06
N LEU A 183 -16.77 -17.73 9.22
CA LEU A 183 -16.50 -16.46 8.54
C LEU A 183 -15.97 -15.43 9.53
N ARG A 184 -14.75 -14.95 9.31
CA ARG A 184 -14.07 -14.02 10.21
C ARG A 184 -13.57 -12.79 9.47
N PHE A 185 -13.78 -11.61 10.05
CA PHE A 185 -13.13 -10.38 9.59
C PHE A 185 -11.61 -10.47 9.83
N CYS A 186 -10.81 -10.22 8.79
CA CYS A 186 -9.36 -10.23 8.86
C CYS A 186 -8.83 -8.82 9.10
N TYR A 187 -8.94 -7.97 8.09
CA TYR A 187 -8.54 -6.57 8.15
C TYR A 187 -9.26 -5.74 7.12
N GLY A 188 -9.26 -4.42 7.32
CA GLY A 188 -9.82 -3.46 6.38
C GLY A 188 -8.89 -2.28 6.14
N THR A 189 -8.97 -1.70 4.95
CA THR A 189 -8.33 -0.43 4.62
C THR A 189 -9.40 0.57 4.27
N ILE A 190 -9.39 1.73 4.93
CA ILE A 190 -10.36 2.81 4.73
C ILE A 190 -9.64 4.02 4.14
N ASP A 191 -10.22 4.59 3.09
CA ASP A 191 -9.91 5.92 2.61
C ASP A 191 -11.07 6.87 2.94
N PRO A 192 -10.95 7.66 4.03
CA PRO A 192 -12.00 8.56 4.47
C PRO A 192 -12.21 9.75 3.52
N ILE A 193 -11.21 10.12 2.72
CA ILE A 193 -11.29 11.30 1.84
C ILE A 193 -12.23 11.02 0.68
N ASN A 194 -12.04 9.87 0.02
CA ASN A 194 -12.86 9.49 -1.13
C ASN A 194 -14.05 8.59 -0.76
N ARG A 195 -14.25 8.31 0.54
CA ARG A 195 -15.29 7.40 1.04
C ARG A 195 -15.23 6.04 0.34
N ARG A 196 -14.06 5.40 0.44
CA ARG A 196 -13.81 4.07 -0.12
C ARG A 196 -13.24 3.16 0.95
N SER A 197 -13.57 1.89 0.90
CA SER A 197 -12.97 0.90 1.80
C SER A 197 -12.85 -0.45 1.13
N ILE A 198 -11.85 -1.22 1.56
CA ILE A 198 -11.69 -2.63 1.20
C ILE A 198 -11.65 -3.42 2.49
N GLU A 199 -12.54 -4.40 2.61
CA GLU A 199 -12.62 -5.30 3.74
C GLU A 199 -12.29 -6.73 3.31
N HIS A 200 -11.40 -7.36 4.06
CA HIS A 200 -10.93 -8.70 3.79
C HIS A 200 -11.44 -9.65 4.89
N TYR A 201 -12.13 -10.70 4.48
CA TYR A 201 -12.64 -11.75 5.35
C TYR A 201 -11.96 -13.08 5.04
N LEU A 202 -11.87 -13.95 6.04
CA LEU A 202 -11.45 -15.34 5.92
C LEU A 202 -12.66 -16.23 6.13
N TYR A 203 -12.92 -17.12 5.17
CA TYR A 203 -13.90 -18.18 5.30
C TYR A 203 -13.20 -19.54 5.42
N PHE A 204 -13.46 -20.28 6.50
CA PHE A 204 -12.91 -21.60 6.74
C PHE A 204 -13.94 -22.67 6.37
N ALA A 205 -13.82 -23.21 5.16
CA ALA A 205 -14.76 -24.21 4.64
C ALA A 205 -14.56 -25.56 5.37
N GLY A 206 -15.67 -26.19 5.78
CA GLY A 206 -15.66 -27.52 6.39
C GLY A 206 -15.42 -28.60 5.35
N ASP A 207 -16.20 -28.59 4.27
CA ASP A 207 -16.02 -29.44 3.11
C ASP A 207 -15.78 -28.69 1.79
N LYS A 208 -15.00 -29.29 0.87
CA LYS A 208 -14.81 -28.76 -0.49
C LYS A 208 -16.11 -28.84 -1.31
N SER A 209 -17.03 -29.70 -0.88
CA SER A 209 -18.36 -29.82 -1.49
C SER A 209 -19.19 -28.55 -1.30
N GLU A 210 -18.98 -27.77 -0.23
CA GLU A 210 -19.65 -26.47 -0.02
C GLU A 210 -19.40 -25.51 -1.19
N ILE A 211 -18.19 -25.54 -1.75
CA ILE A 211 -17.82 -24.67 -2.87
C ILE A 211 -18.41 -25.16 -4.20
N ARG A 212 -18.86 -26.42 -4.30
CA ARG A 212 -19.50 -26.92 -5.54
C ARG A 212 -20.76 -26.16 -5.89
N GLN A 213 -21.55 -25.76 -4.89
CA GLN A 213 -22.75 -24.96 -5.15
C GLN A 213 -22.41 -23.61 -5.78
N TYR A 214 -21.32 -22.97 -5.34
CA TYR A 214 -20.79 -21.77 -6.00
C TYR A 214 -20.35 -22.07 -7.44
N GLU A 215 -19.64 -23.18 -7.68
CA GLU A 215 -19.18 -23.58 -9.02
C GLU A 215 -20.35 -23.87 -9.97
N GLU A 216 -21.40 -24.52 -9.48
CA GLU A 216 -22.63 -24.81 -10.23
C GLU A 216 -23.41 -23.54 -10.55
N LYS A 217 -23.55 -22.63 -9.57
CA LYS A 217 -24.27 -21.35 -9.73
C LYS A 217 -23.56 -20.40 -10.69
N THR A 218 -22.24 -20.35 -10.65
CA THR A 218 -21.43 -19.41 -11.46
C THR A 218 -20.91 -20.01 -12.77
N GLY A 219 -20.94 -21.34 -12.92
CA GLY A 219 -20.31 -22.04 -14.03
C GLY A 219 -18.78 -21.96 -14.04
N LYS A 220 -18.15 -21.40 -13.00
CA LYS A 220 -16.70 -21.22 -12.89
C LYS A 220 -16.12 -22.26 -11.94
N ARG A 221 -15.22 -23.10 -12.45
CA ARG A 221 -14.42 -23.99 -11.61
C ARG A 221 -13.19 -23.28 -11.09
N GLY A 222 -12.87 -23.50 -9.82
CA GLY A 222 -11.71 -22.93 -9.18
C GLY A 222 -10.58 -23.92 -8.93
N LEU A 223 -9.51 -23.41 -8.35
CA LEU A 223 -8.26 -24.10 -8.08
C LEU A 223 -7.98 -24.01 -6.58
N TRP A 224 -7.72 -25.16 -5.96
CA TRP A 224 -7.26 -25.24 -4.58
C TRP A 224 -5.74 -25.28 -4.53
N LEU A 225 -5.13 -24.17 -4.14
CA LEU A 225 -3.68 -24.02 -4.14
C LEU A 225 -3.12 -24.15 -2.72
N SER A 226 -2.14 -25.03 -2.58
CA SER A 226 -1.35 -25.20 -1.36
C SER A 226 -0.27 -24.13 -1.24
N LYS A 227 0.27 -23.96 -0.03
CA LYS A 227 1.34 -22.97 0.24
C LYS A 227 2.52 -23.00 -0.75
N PRO A 228 3.11 -24.16 -1.14
CA PRO A 228 4.16 -24.18 -2.16
C PRO A 228 3.69 -23.65 -3.53
N GLU A 229 2.46 -23.98 -3.93
CA GLU A 229 1.88 -23.51 -5.19
C GLU A 229 1.59 -22.01 -5.15
N LEU A 230 1.19 -21.47 -3.99
CA LEU A 230 1.06 -20.03 -3.77
C LEU A 230 2.40 -19.31 -3.94
N GLU A 231 3.46 -19.83 -3.32
CA GLU A 231 4.81 -19.26 -3.38
C GLU A 231 5.36 -19.26 -4.83
N GLN A 232 5.13 -20.34 -5.58
CA GLN A 232 5.55 -20.43 -6.98
C GLN A 232 4.82 -19.42 -7.89
N ASN A 233 3.54 -19.18 -7.65
CA ASN A 233 2.71 -18.30 -8.48
C ASN A 233 2.68 -16.83 -8.02
N PHE A 234 3.31 -16.51 -6.88
CA PHE A 234 3.19 -15.21 -6.21
C PHE A 234 3.57 -14.00 -7.08
N SER A 235 4.52 -14.18 -8.01
CA SER A 235 5.05 -13.07 -8.82
C SER A 235 4.33 -12.86 -10.16
N HIS A 236 3.70 -13.89 -10.73
CA HIS A 236 3.22 -13.86 -12.13
C HIS A 236 1.86 -14.53 -12.37
N GLY A 237 1.20 -15.10 -11.35
CA GLY A 237 -0.05 -15.84 -11.54
C GLY A 237 -1.27 -15.29 -10.78
N PHE A 238 -1.08 -14.31 -9.89
CA PHE A 238 -2.15 -13.77 -9.04
C PHE A 238 -2.49 -12.32 -9.33
N SER A 239 -3.72 -11.95 -8.99
CA SER A 239 -4.12 -10.56 -8.91
C SER A 239 -3.23 -9.81 -7.90
N ARG A 240 -2.96 -8.54 -8.21
CA ARG A 240 -2.17 -7.67 -7.34
C ARG A 240 -2.77 -7.52 -5.93
N LEU A 241 -4.11 -7.59 -5.83
CA LEU A 241 -4.85 -7.54 -4.57
C LEU A 241 -4.57 -8.79 -3.73
N VAL A 242 -4.63 -9.98 -4.32
CA VAL A 242 -4.31 -11.25 -3.64
C VAL A 242 -2.86 -11.26 -3.17
N CYS A 243 -1.92 -10.79 -3.98
CA CYS A 243 -0.52 -10.67 -3.57
C CYS A 243 -0.37 -9.76 -2.34
N SER A 244 -1.09 -8.64 -2.26
CA SER A 244 -1.06 -7.78 -1.07
C SER A 244 -1.73 -8.42 0.15
N GLU A 245 -2.85 -9.11 -0.03
CA GLU A 245 -3.55 -9.84 1.02
C GLU A 245 -2.63 -10.87 1.69
N PHE A 246 -2.04 -11.74 0.89
CA PHE A 246 -1.09 -12.72 1.41
C PHE A 246 0.15 -12.10 2.00
N HIS A 247 0.71 -11.05 1.36
CA HIS A 247 1.86 -10.36 1.93
C HIS A 247 1.55 -9.84 3.34
N ARG A 248 0.40 -9.20 3.56
CA ARG A 248 0.00 -8.68 4.86
C ARG A 248 -0.23 -9.80 5.87
N ILE A 249 -1.07 -10.78 5.54
CA ILE A 249 -1.39 -11.93 6.42
C ILE A 249 -0.11 -12.64 6.84
N TYR A 250 0.75 -12.98 5.88
CA TYR A 250 2.02 -13.67 6.12
C TYR A 250 2.95 -12.83 7.01
N THR A 251 3.10 -11.55 6.70
CA THR A 251 3.98 -10.65 7.46
C THR A 251 3.50 -10.50 8.91
N VAL A 252 2.21 -10.29 9.11
CA VAL A 252 1.62 -10.13 10.46
C VAL A 252 1.77 -11.43 11.26
N MET A 253 1.42 -12.59 10.68
CA MET A 253 1.57 -13.88 11.35
C MET A 253 3.01 -14.20 11.74
N GLN A 254 3.97 -13.97 10.85
CA GLN A 254 5.38 -14.20 11.17
C GLN A 254 5.87 -13.25 12.26
N THR A 255 5.49 -11.98 12.16
CA THR A 255 5.94 -10.96 13.11
C THR A 255 5.36 -11.21 14.50
N SER A 256 4.09 -11.60 14.58
CA SER A 256 3.41 -11.89 15.86
C SER A 256 3.98 -13.13 16.56
N LYS A 257 4.51 -14.11 15.81
CA LYS A 257 5.25 -15.26 16.37
C LYS A 257 6.63 -14.88 16.91
N LEU A 258 7.30 -13.90 16.29
CA LEU A 258 8.64 -13.47 16.69
C LEU A 258 8.65 -12.40 17.77
N TYR A 259 7.63 -11.54 17.81
CA TYR A 259 7.61 -10.34 18.63
C TYR A 259 6.31 -10.20 19.41
N PHE A 260 6.40 -9.59 20.58
CA PHE A 260 5.26 -9.02 21.29
C PHE A 260 4.87 -7.67 20.64
N PRO A 261 3.63 -7.19 20.84
CA PRO A 261 3.19 -5.88 20.33
C PRO A 261 4.08 -4.70 20.77
N ASN A 262 4.76 -4.84 21.92
CA ASN A 262 5.72 -3.84 22.42
C ASN A 262 7.11 -3.89 21.73
N GLY A 263 7.29 -4.77 20.74
CA GLY A 263 8.54 -4.97 20.00
C GLY A 263 9.63 -5.75 20.75
N LYS A 264 9.31 -6.36 21.91
CA LYS A 264 10.21 -7.34 22.54
C LYS A 264 10.14 -8.66 21.76
N LYS A 265 11.30 -9.29 21.55
CA LYS A 265 11.39 -10.58 20.87
C LYS A 265 10.87 -11.69 21.80
N LYS A 266 10.01 -12.56 21.29
CA LYS A 266 9.52 -13.77 21.99
C LYS A 266 10.58 -14.87 21.97
N ILE A 267 11.22 -15.06 20.83
CA ILE A 267 12.18 -16.15 20.59
C ILE A 267 13.57 -15.55 20.44
N LEU A 268 14.50 -15.85 21.35
CA LEU A 268 15.85 -15.27 21.33
C LEU A 268 16.81 -15.93 20.33
N ILE A 269 16.38 -16.98 19.63
CA ILE A 269 17.17 -17.70 18.65
C ILE A 269 17.43 -16.79 17.43
N LYS A 270 18.72 -16.58 17.12
CA LYS A 270 19.15 -15.77 15.98
C LYS A 270 18.91 -16.54 14.68
N GLY A 271 18.26 -15.91 13.70
CA GLY A 271 17.96 -16.53 12.41
C GLY A 271 16.77 -17.49 12.38
N TYR A 272 16.04 -17.65 13.49
CA TYR A 272 14.82 -18.43 13.52
C TYR A 272 13.76 -17.83 12.57
N LYS A 273 13.28 -18.63 11.63
CA LYS A 273 12.18 -18.28 10.73
C LYS A 273 10.95 -19.08 11.13
N PRO A 274 9.91 -18.44 11.69
CA PRO A 274 8.70 -19.17 12.05
C PRO A 274 8.01 -19.67 10.79
N SER A 275 7.63 -20.95 10.77
CA SER A 275 6.60 -21.44 9.89
C SER A 275 5.23 -21.11 10.49
N PHE A 276 4.23 -20.89 9.65
CA PHE A 276 2.84 -20.94 10.03
C PHE A 276 2.07 -21.76 9.01
N SER A 277 1.06 -22.45 9.52
CA SER A 277 0.05 -23.17 8.75
C SER A 277 -1.16 -22.25 8.53
N LEU A 278 -1.84 -22.37 7.38
CA LEU A 278 -3.03 -21.57 7.07
C LEU A 278 -4.18 -21.89 8.04
N SER A 279 -4.25 -23.12 8.53
CA SER A 279 -5.21 -23.53 9.55
C SER A 279 -5.06 -22.74 10.86
N GLU A 280 -3.85 -22.26 11.19
CA GLU A 280 -3.63 -21.43 12.38
C GLU A 280 -4.35 -20.08 12.31
N LEU A 281 -4.70 -19.59 11.11
CA LEU A 281 -5.42 -18.33 10.94
C LEU A 281 -6.80 -18.36 11.60
N LYS A 282 -7.41 -19.55 11.70
CA LYS A 282 -8.73 -19.73 12.34
C LYS A 282 -8.71 -19.27 13.80
N HIS A 283 -7.63 -19.59 14.51
CA HIS A 283 -7.49 -19.35 15.95
C HIS A 283 -6.53 -18.19 16.28
N ALA A 284 -6.03 -17.48 15.28
CA ALA A 284 -5.06 -16.40 15.50
C ALA A 284 -5.74 -15.20 16.20
N GLU A 285 -5.38 -14.89 17.45
CA GLU A 285 -5.90 -13.71 18.18
C GLU A 285 -5.24 -12.38 17.74
N VAL A 286 -4.48 -12.40 16.64
CA VAL A 286 -3.73 -11.23 16.17
C VAL A 286 -4.65 -10.32 15.38
N ASP A 287 -4.61 -9.01 15.70
CA ASP A 287 -5.26 -7.99 14.89
C ASP A 287 -4.45 -7.72 13.61
N PHE A 288 -4.98 -8.14 12.46
CA PHE A 288 -4.35 -7.92 11.15
C PHE A 288 -4.55 -6.48 10.64
N SER A 289 -5.49 -5.71 11.22
CA SER A 289 -5.69 -4.30 10.91
C SER A 289 -4.61 -3.42 11.54
N ASP A 290 -3.96 -3.90 12.61
CA ASP A 290 -2.93 -3.17 13.32
C ASP A 290 -1.62 -3.05 12.52
N ASN A 291 -1.39 -1.84 12.00
CA ASN A 291 -0.19 -1.50 11.24
C ASN A 291 1.12 -1.59 12.05
N ARG A 292 1.07 -1.67 13.38
CA ARG A 292 2.27 -1.87 14.22
C ARG A 292 2.97 -3.17 13.88
N TRP A 293 2.25 -4.22 13.50
CA TRP A 293 2.86 -5.48 13.05
C TRP A 293 3.68 -5.31 11.78
N MET A 294 3.15 -4.55 10.83
CA MET A 294 3.86 -4.23 9.59
C MET A 294 5.09 -3.35 9.86
N LEU A 295 5.01 -2.42 10.81
CA LEU A 295 6.16 -1.60 11.24
C LEU A 295 7.24 -2.45 11.91
N LEU A 296 6.84 -3.33 12.84
CA LEU A 296 7.75 -4.22 13.57
C LEU A 296 8.48 -5.20 12.63
N SER A 297 7.81 -5.70 11.60
CA SER A 297 8.44 -6.61 10.62
C SER A 297 9.64 -5.96 9.92
N ARG A 298 9.52 -4.66 9.60
CA ARG A 298 10.58 -3.87 8.94
C ARG A 298 11.60 -3.28 9.91
N PHE A 299 11.15 -2.89 11.11
CA PHE A 299 11.95 -2.15 12.09
C PHE A 299 12.04 -2.91 13.41
N ASN A 300 12.56 -4.13 13.35
CA ASN A 300 12.82 -4.94 14.54
C ASN A 300 14.24 -4.72 15.10
N LYS A 301 14.47 -5.21 16.33
CA LYS A 301 15.75 -5.09 17.04
C LYS A 301 16.90 -5.84 16.38
N ASP A 302 16.62 -6.77 15.48
CA ASP A 302 17.66 -7.51 14.75
C ASP A 302 18.23 -6.68 13.58
N VAL A 303 17.66 -5.51 13.29
CA VAL A 303 18.17 -4.56 12.28
C VAL A 303 19.31 -3.72 12.86
N SER A 304 20.42 -3.61 12.12
CA SER A 304 21.54 -2.74 12.48
C SER A 304 21.09 -1.29 12.69
N PHE A 305 21.66 -0.64 13.71
CA PHE A 305 21.34 0.74 14.13
C PHE A 305 19.87 0.95 14.55
N TYR A 306 19.20 -0.07 15.12
CA TYR A 306 17.81 -0.01 15.59
C TYR A 306 17.50 1.23 16.44
N THR A 307 18.33 1.55 17.44
CA THR A 307 18.07 2.67 18.36
C THR A 307 18.09 4.03 17.64
N LEU A 308 19.02 4.20 16.69
CA LEU A 308 19.14 5.42 15.90
C LEU A 308 17.98 5.53 14.89
N LYS A 309 17.61 4.43 14.22
CA LYS A 309 16.45 4.37 13.32
C LYS A 309 15.15 4.64 14.08
N LYS A 310 14.96 4.03 15.26
CA LYS A 310 13.78 4.25 16.11
C LYS A 310 13.67 5.71 16.54
N ALA A 311 14.77 6.33 16.97
CA ALA A 311 14.79 7.75 17.33
C ALA A 311 14.47 8.65 16.12
N TRP A 312 15.04 8.35 14.95
CA TRP A 312 14.73 9.05 13.70
C TRP A 312 13.24 8.96 13.35
N HIS A 313 12.66 7.75 13.37
CA HIS A 313 11.25 7.55 13.08
C HIS A 313 10.33 8.26 14.07
N ARG A 314 10.70 8.31 15.36
CA ARG A 314 9.89 8.94 16.40
C ARG A 314 9.95 10.47 16.34
N TYR A 315 11.14 11.05 16.18
CA TYR A 315 11.34 12.50 16.31
C TYR A 315 11.33 13.25 14.98
N ILE A 316 11.69 12.60 13.88
CA ILE A 316 11.78 13.25 12.56
C ILE A 316 10.60 12.84 11.68
N GLU A 317 10.12 11.59 11.77
CA GLU A 317 9.02 11.09 10.95
C GLU A 317 7.66 11.07 11.69
N GLY A 318 7.62 11.31 13.00
CA GLY A 318 6.39 11.44 13.79
C GLY A 318 5.61 10.13 13.98
N LEU A 319 6.24 8.98 13.80
CA LEU A 319 5.64 7.66 14.02
C LEU A 319 5.77 7.30 15.50
N ASN A 320 4.65 7.21 16.23
CA ASN A 320 4.59 6.72 17.61
C ASN A 320 4.10 5.28 17.67
#